data_AF-A0A2J7ZVY0-F1
#
_entry.id   AF-A0A2J7ZVY0-F1
#
_cell.length_a   1.000
_cell.length_b   1.000
_cell.length_c   1.000
_cell.angle_alpha   90.00
_cell.angle_beta   90.00
_cell.angle_gamma   90.00
#
_symmetry.space_group_name_H-M   'P 1'
#
loop_
_entity.id
_entity.type
_entity.pdbx_description
1 polymer ?
#
loop_
_entity_poly.entity_id
_entity_poly.type
_entity_poly.pdbx_seq_one_letter_code
_entity_poly.pdbx_strand_id
1 'polypeptide(L)'
;MAHPMVEEQRAYMRSVVGARDKASLHHLVNTWQVRHFAQAAYPPGHGPTNFTRWMDGEQLPYQVRYDTHFEPWFIIDRRLSPPYDARFRGYGWNKVVNVQHVALSNFSFTVEPAAWLVHRPHKRSRGQELFSWGWSSGADRRKEETRMWRGSLVPLPVLFYNRIAALQERASSDMWSGKYRPATDKHTEHCRAMLPWWGGSSDRHARG
;
A
#
# COMPACT_ATOMS: atom_id res chain seq x y z
N MET A 1 13.13 -24.06 -19.11
CA MET A 1 11.86 -24.77 -18.83
C MET A 1 11.22 -24.11 -17.62
N ALA A 2 10.00 -23.59 -17.73
CA ALA A 2 9.28 -23.10 -16.56
C ALA A 2 8.96 -24.30 -15.65
N HIS A 3 9.18 -24.18 -14.34
CA HIS A 3 8.85 -25.24 -13.38
C HIS A 3 7.35 -25.62 -13.54
N PRO A 4 6.96 -26.90 -13.53
CA PRO A 4 5.56 -27.32 -13.72
C PRO A 4 4.57 -26.58 -12.79
N MET A 5 5.01 -26.35 -11.55
CA MET A 5 4.29 -25.58 -10.52
C MET A 5 3.99 -24.12 -10.94
N VAL A 6 4.77 -23.53 -11.85
CA VAL A 6 4.58 -22.16 -12.34
C VAL A 6 3.50 -22.09 -13.42
N GLU A 7 3.38 -23.11 -14.27
CA GLU A 7 2.38 -23.10 -15.35
C GLU A 7 0.98 -23.43 -14.81
N GLU A 8 0.86 -24.37 -13.87
CA GLU A 8 -0.39 -24.62 -13.14
C GLU A 8 -0.82 -23.39 -12.33
N GLN A 9 0.10 -22.74 -11.63
CA GLN A 9 -0.19 -21.47 -10.94
C GLN A 9 -0.63 -20.38 -11.92
N ARG A 10 -0.05 -20.31 -13.12
CA ARG A 10 -0.46 -19.35 -14.16
C ARG A 10 -1.84 -19.67 -14.70
N ALA A 11 -2.16 -20.93 -14.98
CA ALA A 11 -3.46 -21.37 -15.46
C ALA A 11 -4.54 -21.12 -14.40
N TYR A 12 -4.28 -21.45 -13.13
CA TYR A 12 -5.13 -21.12 -12.00
C TYR A 12 -5.32 -19.61 -11.83
N MET A 13 -4.25 -18.82 -11.95
CA MET A 13 -4.39 -17.36 -11.90
C MET A 13 -5.21 -16.82 -13.07
N ARG A 14 -5.15 -17.44 -14.26
CA ARG A 14 -5.99 -17.06 -15.40
C ARG A 14 -7.46 -17.36 -15.14
N SER A 15 -7.80 -18.49 -14.51
CA SER A 15 -9.20 -18.80 -14.15
C SER A 15 -9.73 -17.82 -13.10
N VAL A 16 -8.92 -17.47 -12.09
CA VAL A 16 -9.28 -16.48 -11.06
C VAL A 16 -9.42 -15.07 -11.65
N VAL A 17 -8.49 -14.62 -12.50
CA VAL A 17 -8.58 -13.31 -13.19
C VAL A 17 -9.69 -13.29 -14.23
N GLY A 18 -10.16 -14.47 -14.67
CA GLY A 18 -11.32 -14.62 -15.54
C GLY A 18 -12.65 -14.31 -14.86
N ALA A 19 -12.71 -14.17 -13.53
CA ALA A 19 -13.89 -13.70 -12.82
C ALA A 19 -14.17 -12.23 -13.18
N ARG A 20 -15.24 -12.01 -13.95
CA ARG A 20 -15.65 -10.68 -14.46
C ARG A 20 -16.86 -10.10 -13.74
N ASP A 21 -17.45 -10.86 -12.83
CA ASP A 21 -18.61 -10.45 -12.06
C ASP A 21 -18.46 -10.85 -10.59
N LYS A 22 -19.34 -10.28 -9.77
CA LYS A 22 -19.32 -10.48 -8.32
C LYS A 22 -19.75 -11.89 -7.91
N ALA A 23 -20.60 -12.54 -8.70
CA ALA A 23 -21.08 -13.90 -8.45
C ALA A 23 -19.95 -14.94 -8.59
N SER A 24 -19.17 -14.86 -9.66
CA SER A 24 -17.97 -15.69 -9.85
C SER A 24 -16.93 -15.42 -8.77
N LEU A 25 -16.73 -14.16 -8.37
CA LEU A 25 -15.84 -13.83 -7.25
C LEU A 25 -16.35 -14.43 -5.93
N HIS A 26 -17.65 -14.38 -5.66
CA HIS A 26 -18.29 -14.96 -4.47
C HIS A 26 -18.02 -16.47 -4.40
N HIS A 27 -18.20 -17.18 -5.52
CA HIS A 27 -17.88 -18.60 -5.62
C HIS A 27 -16.40 -18.89 -5.30
N LEU A 28 -15.47 -18.09 -5.83
CA LEU A 28 -14.04 -18.24 -5.53
C LEU A 28 -13.72 -18.00 -4.05
N VAL A 29 -14.41 -17.08 -3.38
CA VAL A 29 -14.24 -16.85 -1.93
C VAL A 29 -14.79 -18.02 -1.13
N ASN A 30 -16.00 -18.50 -1.43
CA ASN A 30 -16.62 -19.61 -0.69
C ASN A 30 -15.89 -20.94 -0.85
N THR A 31 -15.22 -21.13 -1.99
CA THR A 31 -14.38 -22.30 -2.27
C THR A 31 -12.92 -22.10 -1.82
N TRP A 32 -12.63 -21.04 -1.05
CA TRP A 32 -11.31 -20.73 -0.51
C TRP A 32 -10.19 -20.55 -1.55
N GLN A 33 -10.56 -20.26 -2.79
CA GLN A 33 -9.63 -20.02 -3.89
C GLN A 33 -9.01 -18.62 -3.83
N VAL A 34 -9.78 -17.65 -3.33
CA VAL A 34 -9.31 -16.28 -3.06
C VAL A 34 -9.82 -15.82 -1.70
N ARG A 35 -9.17 -14.81 -1.13
CA ARG A 35 -9.56 -14.16 0.12
C ARG A 35 -9.25 -12.68 0.05
N HIS A 36 -9.85 -11.89 0.93
CA HIS A 36 -9.54 -10.46 0.96
C HIS A 36 -8.06 -10.23 1.31
N PHE A 37 -7.49 -9.19 0.68
CA PHE A 37 -6.07 -8.91 0.76
C PHE A 37 -5.63 -8.64 2.21
N ALA A 38 -4.46 -9.14 2.57
CA ALA A 38 -3.84 -8.99 3.89
C ALA A 38 -4.69 -9.45 5.11
N GLN A 39 -5.82 -10.14 4.92
CA GLN A 39 -6.72 -10.62 5.98
C GLN A 39 -6.01 -11.12 7.22
N ALA A 40 -5.08 -12.07 7.04
CA ALA A 40 -4.38 -12.72 8.14
C ALA A 40 -3.04 -12.04 8.49
N ALA A 41 -2.44 -11.32 7.54
CA ALA A 41 -1.10 -10.77 7.70
C ALA A 41 -1.11 -9.37 8.34
N TYR A 42 -2.14 -8.57 8.04
CA TYR A 42 -2.27 -7.20 8.53
C TYR A 42 -3.74 -6.74 8.54
N PRO A 43 -4.59 -7.32 9.43
CA PRO A 43 -6.00 -6.96 9.52
C PRO A 43 -6.29 -5.44 9.64
N PRO A 44 -5.55 -4.66 10.45
CA PRO A 44 -5.80 -3.23 10.59
C PRO A 44 -5.71 -2.45 9.27
N GLY A 45 -4.86 -2.90 8.34
CA GLY A 45 -4.64 -2.24 7.05
C GLY A 45 -5.90 -2.14 6.18
N HIS A 46 -6.89 -3.00 6.41
CA HIS A 46 -8.16 -2.95 5.68
C HIS A 46 -9.39 -2.98 6.60
N GLY A 47 -9.20 -2.83 7.91
CA GLY A 47 -10.25 -2.95 8.94
C GLY A 47 -11.47 -2.05 8.71
N PRO A 48 -11.29 -0.77 8.32
CA PRO A 48 -12.42 0.12 8.01
C PRO A 48 -13.32 -0.32 6.85
N THR A 49 -12.84 -1.17 5.94
CA THR A 49 -13.66 -1.64 4.82
C THR A 49 -14.59 -2.77 5.30
N ASN A 50 -15.89 -2.53 5.27
CA ASN A 50 -16.88 -3.58 5.53
C ASN A 50 -16.96 -4.57 4.35
N PHE A 51 -16.12 -5.61 4.36
CA PHE A 51 -16.07 -6.60 3.29
C PHE A 51 -17.32 -7.47 3.19
N THR A 52 -18.07 -7.68 4.27
CA THR A 52 -19.37 -8.37 4.20
C THR A 52 -20.37 -7.55 3.41
N ARG A 53 -20.51 -6.24 3.71
CA ARG A 53 -21.32 -5.33 2.90
C ARG A 53 -20.82 -5.26 1.46
N TRP A 54 -19.50 -5.21 1.27
CA TRP A 54 -18.93 -5.21 -0.07
C TRP A 54 -19.24 -6.51 -0.81
N MET A 55 -19.15 -7.67 -0.18
CA MET A 55 -19.33 -8.97 -0.84
C MET A 55 -20.81 -9.30 -1.09
N ASP A 56 -21.63 -9.18 -0.04
CA ASP A 56 -23.00 -9.69 0.01
C ASP A 56 -24.05 -8.58 -0.19
N GLY A 57 -23.64 -7.31 -0.15
CA GLY A 57 -24.53 -6.16 -0.07
C GLY A 57 -24.82 -5.42 -1.37
N GLU A 58 -25.42 -4.25 -1.18
CA GLU A 58 -25.90 -3.29 -2.19
C GLU A 58 -24.86 -2.95 -3.27
N GLN A 59 -25.35 -2.66 -4.48
CA GLN A 59 -24.55 -2.11 -5.58
C GLN A 59 -24.18 -0.63 -5.40
N LEU A 60 -24.51 -0.02 -4.25
CA LEU A 60 -24.29 1.40 -4.00
C LEU A 60 -22.96 1.66 -3.27
N PRO A 61 -22.19 2.67 -3.70
CA PRO A 61 -21.01 3.12 -2.97
C PRO A 61 -21.33 3.53 -1.53
N TYR A 62 -20.41 3.25 -0.62
CA TYR A 62 -20.56 3.62 0.79
C TYR A 62 -19.30 4.25 1.36
N GLN A 63 -19.49 5.26 2.22
CA GLN A 63 -18.38 5.91 2.89
C GLN A 63 -17.83 5.07 4.02
N VAL A 64 -16.52 5.14 4.22
CA VAL A 64 -15.82 4.57 5.37
C VAL A 64 -15.08 5.68 6.11
N ARG A 65 -15.08 5.59 7.43
CA ARG A 65 -14.27 6.49 8.26
C ARG A 65 -12.83 5.98 8.25
N TYR A 66 -11.90 6.91 8.13
CA TYR A 66 -10.49 6.59 8.34
C TYR A 66 -10.28 6.04 9.75
N ASP A 67 -9.41 5.05 9.88
CA ASP A 67 -8.88 4.56 11.15
C ASP A 67 -7.36 4.41 11.04
N THR A 68 -6.69 4.45 12.19
CA THR A 68 -5.23 4.33 12.27
C THR A 68 -4.78 3.04 11.59
N HIS A 69 -3.71 3.13 10.79
CA HIS A 69 -3.17 2.03 9.97
C HIS A 69 -3.93 1.67 8.70
N PHE A 70 -5.08 2.29 8.43
CA PHE A 70 -5.83 2.00 7.20
C PHE A 70 -4.96 2.25 5.95
N GLU A 71 -4.92 1.27 5.05
CA GLU A 71 -4.14 1.29 3.81
C GLU A 71 -4.89 0.61 2.65
N PRO A 72 -6.05 1.15 2.21
CA PRO A 72 -6.83 0.58 1.12
C PRO A 72 -6.11 0.68 -0.22
N TRP A 73 -6.54 -0.09 -1.21
CA TRP A 73 -6.28 0.25 -2.61
C TRP A 73 -7.32 1.29 -3.03
N PHE A 74 -6.89 2.44 -3.52
CA PHE A 74 -7.79 3.55 -3.84
C PHE A 74 -7.33 4.29 -5.09
N ILE A 75 -8.25 5.03 -5.68
CA ILE A 75 -8.01 5.98 -6.78
C ILE A 75 -8.25 7.38 -6.22
N ILE A 76 -7.42 8.34 -6.63
CA ILE A 76 -7.49 9.73 -6.21
C ILE A 76 -7.12 10.61 -7.41
N ASP A 77 -7.71 11.81 -7.51
CA ASP A 77 -7.26 12.78 -8.53
C ASP A 77 -5.79 13.06 -8.30
N ARG A 78 -4.96 12.74 -9.30
CA ARG A 78 -3.52 12.92 -9.23
C ARG A 78 -3.12 14.34 -8.84
N ARG A 79 -3.86 15.36 -9.27
CA ARG A 79 -3.56 16.78 -9.02
C ARG A 79 -3.77 17.14 -7.55
N LEU A 80 -4.73 16.48 -6.90
CA LEU A 80 -5.08 16.71 -5.50
C LEU A 80 -4.37 15.73 -4.55
N SER A 81 -3.84 14.63 -5.08
CA SER A 81 -3.15 13.61 -4.31
C SER A 81 -1.91 14.19 -3.59
N PRO A 82 -1.86 14.10 -2.25
CA PRO A 82 -0.67 14.50 -1.51
C PRO A 82 0.54 13.65 -1.93
N PRO A 83 1.75 14.24 -2.03
CA PRO A 83 2.94 13.50 -2.38
C PRO A 83 3.23 12.34 -1.41
N TYR A 84 3.76 11.24 -1.94
CA TYR A 84 4.44 10.24 -1.12
C TYR A 84 5.71 10.84 -0.54
N ASP A 85 6.03 10.45 0.69
CA ASP A 85 7.26 10.85 1.35
C ASP A 85 8.40 9.89 0.96
N ALA A 86 9.33 10.41 0.17
CA ALA A 86 10.46 9.68 -0.40
C ALA A 86 11.45 9.17 0.66
N ARG A 87 11.33 9.57 1.94
CA ARG A 87 12.13 9.02 3.05
C ARG A 87 11.75 7.56 3.37
N PHE A 88 10.51 7.15 3.07
CA PHE A 88 10.02 5.78 3.20
C PHE A 88 10.42 4.92 2.00
N ARG A 89 11.69 4.54 1.93
CA ARG A 89 12.23 3.69 0.85
C ARG A 89 12.23 2.21 1.24
N GLY A 90 11.98 1.34 0.28
CA GLY A 90 11.96 -0.11 0.48
C GLY A 90 10.56 -0.61 0.83
N TYR A 91 10.36 -1.05 2.08
CA TYR A 91 9.12 -1.66 2.54
C TYR A 91 8.74 -1.14 3.94
N GLY A 92 7.45 -1.13 4.24
CA GLY A 92 6.89 -0.80 5.55
C GLY A 92 6.44 0.66 5.66
N TRP A 93 5.26 0.86 6.24
CA TRP A 93 4.64 2.14 6.62
C TRP A 93 4.43 3.20 5.52
N ASN A 94 5.01 3.04 4.33
CA ASN A 94 4.87 3.96 3.20
C ASN A 94 3.41 4.20 2.80
N LYS A 95 2.64 3.12 2.59
CA LYS A 95 1.22 3.23 2.21
C LYS A 95 0.37 3.79 3.36
N VAL A 96 0.53 3.27 4.58
CA VAL A 96 -0.14 3.75 5.80
C VAL A 96 0.03 5.26 5.99
N VAL A 97 1.27 5.76 5.94
CA VAL A 97 1.57 7.19 6.15
C VAL A 97 0.96 8.04 5.03
N ASN A 98 1.02 7.58 3.77
CA ASN A 98 0.39 8.31 2.67
C ASN A 98 -1.15 8.37 2.84
N VAL A 99 -1.80 7.28 3.24
CA VAL A 99 -3.25 7.24 3.45
C VAL A 99 -3.67 8.10 4.65
N GLN A 100 -2.89 8.10 5.73
CA GLN A 100 -3.11 9.03 6.84
C GLN A 100 -3.02 10.50 6.38
N HIS A 101 -2.03 10.82 5.53
CA HIS A 101 -1.90 12.16 4.97
C HIS A 101 -3.14 12.53 4.15
N VAL A 102 -3.64 11.63 3.31
CA VAL A 102 -4.88 11.82 2.54
C VAL A 102 -6.08 12.05 3.46
N ALA A 103 -6.24 11.22 4.50
CA ALA A 103 -7.33 11.32 5.46
C ALA A 103 -7.37 12.68 6.18
N LEU A 104 -6.21 13.26 6.44
CA LEU A 104 -6.06 14.57 7.08
C LEU A 104 -6.03 15.75 6.09
N SER A 105 -6.17 15.48 4.78
CA SER A 105 -6.15 16.48 3.69
C SER A 105 -7.53 16.77 3.10
N ASN A 106 -8.60 16.72 3.91
CA ASN A 106 -9.99 16.99 3.51
C ASN A 106 -10.57 16.03 2.44
N PHE A 107 -10.09 14.79 2.39
CA PHE A 107 -10.69 13.74 1.56
C PHE A 107 -11.64 12.86 2.38
N SER A 108 -12.67 12.33 1.70
CA SER A 108 -13.50 11.23 2.20
C SER A 108 -13.16 9.94 1.47
N PHE A 109 -13.23 8.80 2.17
CA PHE A 109 -13.09 7.49 1.56
C PHE A 109 -14.45 6.90 1.23
N THR A 110 -14.65 6.52 -0.04
CA THR A 110 -15.85 5.83 -0.51
C THR A 110 -15.44 4.52 -1.16
N VAL A 111 -16.10 3.43 -0.78
CA VAL A 111 -15.88 2.10 -1.34
C VAL A 111 -16.74 1.93 -2.59
N GLU A 112 -16.11 1.48 -3.67
CA GLU A 112 -16.77 1.10 -4.93
C GLU A 112 -17.16 -0.40 -4.89
N PRO A 113 -18.46 -0.74 -4.87
CA PRO A 113 -18.93 -2.12 -4.74
C PRO A 113 -18.76 -2.96 -6.01
N ALA A 114 -18.61 -2.35 -7.18
CA ALA A 114 -18.50 -3.05 -8.46
C ALA A 114 -17.06 -3.21 -8.97
N ALA A 115 -16.06 -2.72 -8.23
CA ALA A 115 -14.66 -2.80 -8.62
C ALA A 115 -13.83 -3.62 -7.62
N TRP A 116 -12.95 -4.46 -8.15
CA TRP A 116 -11.95 -5.20 -7.38
C TRP A 116 -10.66 -5.36 -8.17
N LEU A 117 -9.62 -5.73 -7.45
CA LEU A 117 -8.31 -6.07 -7.99
C LEU A 117 -7.89 -7.42 -7.42
N VAL A 118 -7.23 -8.25 -8.23
CA VAL A 118 -6.67 -9.52 -7.78
C VAL A 118 -5.18 -9.34 -7.54
N HIS A 119 -4.77 -9.43 -6.27
CA HIS A 119 -3.35 -9.50 -5.93
C HIS A 119 -2.83 -10.92 -6.22
N ARG A 120 -1.71 -10.99 -6.94
CA ARG A 120 -1.03 -12.26 -7.22
C ARG A 120 0.08 -12.47 -6.21
N PRO A 121 0.16 -13.64 -5.56
CA PRO A 121 1.30 -13.98 -4.72
C PRO A 121 2.60 -13.82 -5.49
N HIS A 122 3.59 -13.21 -4.85
CA HIS A 122 4.92 -13.01 -5.41
C HIS A 122 5.97 -13.16 -4.30
N LYS A 123 7.22 -13.35 -4.70
CA LYS A 123 8.35 -13.40 -3.76
C LYS A 123 8.44 -12.09 -2.98
N ARG A 124 8.88 -12.20 -1.72
CA ARG A 124 9.17 -11.03 -0.89
C ARG A 124 10.33 -10.26 -1.50
N SER A 125 10.29 -8.94 -1.38
CA SER A 125 11.45 -8.11 -1.71
C SER A 125 12.47 -8.16 -0.56
N ARG A 126 13.72 -7.81 -0.83
CA ARG A 126 14.74 -7.66 0.22
C ARG A 126 14.30 -6.69 1.31
N GLY A 127 13.64 -5.59 0.95
CA GLY A 127 13.09 -4.63 1.92
C GLY A 127 12.02 -5.25 2.81
N GLN A 128 11.13 -6.08 2.25
CA GLN A 128 10.12 -6.79 3.01
C GLN A 128 10.73 -7.82 3.95
N GLU A 129 11.75 -8.56 3.51
CA GLU A 129 12.50 -9.48 4.36
C GLU A 129 13.12 -8.78 5.56
N LEU A 130 13.87 -7.69 5.32
CA LEU A 130 14.49 -6.88 6.37
C LEU A 130 13.44 -6.33 7.34
N PHE A 131 12.32 -5.82 6.82
CA PHE A 131 11.25 -5.27 7.64
C PHE A 131 10.59 -6.34 8.52
N SER A 132 10.17 -7.46 7.92
CA SER A 132 9.50 -8.55 8.64
C SER A 132 10.40 -9.17 9.71
N TRP A 133 11.70 -9.32 9.43
CA TRP A 133 12.63 -9.87 10.41
C TRP A 133 12.93 -8.90 11.54
N GLY A 134 13.13 -7.61 11.22
CA GLY A 134 13.31 -6.57 12.23
C GLY A 134 12.08 -6.43 13.15
N TRP A 135 10.87 -6.60 12.60
CA TRP A 135 9.63 -6.63 13.38
C TRP A 135 9.57 -7.83 14.34
N SER A 136 9.87 -9.04 13.84
CA SER A 136 9.71 -10.28 14.61
C SER A 136 10.80 -10.55 15.66
N SER A 137 11.81 -9.70 15.81
CA SER A 137 12.80 -9.71 16.90
C SER A 137 13.48 -11.06 17.24
N GLY A 138 13.55 -12.08 16.37
CA GLY A 138 14.15 -13.35 16.81
C GLY A 138 14.02 -14.65 16.00
N ALA A 139 14.05 -14.65 14.67
CA ALA A 139 14.12 -15.92 13.91
C ALA A 139 15.45 -16.03 13.11
N ASP A 140 16.43 -16.68 13.76
CA ASP A 140 17.75 -17.13 13.26
C ASP A 140 18.82 -16.04 12.97
N ARG A 141 19.63 -15.74 14.00
CA ARG A 141 20.73 -14.74 14.00
C ARG A 141 21.98 -15.19 13.22
N ARG A 142 22.03 -16.40 12.67
CA ARG A 142 23.28 -17.05 12.24
C ARG A 142 23.82 -16.64 10.86
N LYS A 143 23.12 -15.76 10.12
CA LYS A 143 23.55 -15.28 8.78
C LYS A 143 23.26 -13.80 8.52
N GLU A 144 23.19 -12.98 9.57
CA GLU A 144 22.75 -11.59 9.41
C GLU A 144 23.92 -10.63 9.15
N GLU A 145 23.79 -9.88 8.07
CA GLU A 145 24.61 -8.70 7.80
C GLU A 145 24.45 -7.69 8.95
N THR A 146 25.56 -7.27 9.54
CA THR A 146 25.58 -6.26 10.61
C THR A 146 26.15 -4.94 10.11
N ARG A 147 25.84 -3.87 10.84
CA ARG A 147 26.41 -2.53 10.63
C ARG A 147 26.77 -1.90 11.97
N MET A 148 27.84 -1.12 11.97
CA MET A 148 28.21 -0.30 13.12
C MET A 148 27.18 0.83 13.31
N TRP A 149 26.56 0.89 14.48
CA TRP A 149 25.61 1.93 14.85
C TRP A 149 25.82 2.32 16.31
N ARG A 150 26.12 3.60 16.57
CA ARG A 150 26.36 4.15 17.92
C ARG A 150 27.36 3.32 18.75
N GLY A 151 28.42 2.84 18.11
CA GLY A 151 29.49 2.07 18.77
C GLY A 151 29.18 0.58 18.99
N SER A 152 28.09 0.04 18.43
CA SER A 152 27.78 -1.39 18.51
C SER A 152 27.47 -1.98 17.13
N LEU A 153 27.81 -3.25 16.93
CA LEU A 153 27.37 -4.00 15.74
C LEU A 153 25.90 -4.38 15.92
N VAL A 154 25.05 -3.87 15.03
CA VAL A 154 23.61 -4.11 15.06
C VAL A 154 23.19 -4.83 13.78
N PRO A 155 22.30 -5.83 13.86
CA PRO A 155 21.74 -6.48 12.67
C PRO A 155 21.04 -5.48 11.74
N LEU A 156 21.30 -5.60 10.43
CA LEU A 156 20.68 -4.73 9.43
C LEU A 156 19.14 -4.74 9.46
N PRO A 157 18.43 -5.87 9.67
CA PRO A 157 16.98 -5.88 9.80
C PRO A 157 16.47 -4.99 10.94
N VAL A 158 17.15 -5.00 12.10
CA VAL A 158 16.80 -4.18 13.26
C VAL A 158 16.98 -2.68 12.93
N LEU A 159 18.11 -2.32 12.33
CA LEU A 159 18.36 -0.93 11.90
C LEU A 159 17.35 -0.47 10.85
N PHE A 160 17.02 -1.34 9.89
CA PHE A 160 16.04 -1.07 8.85
C PHE A 160 14.66 -0.81 9.46
N TYR A 161 14.18 -1.73 10.29
CA TYR A 161 12.87 -1.63 10.93
C TYR A 161 12.78 -0.40 11.82
N ASN A 162 13.73 -0.19 12.73
CA ASN A 162 13.73 0.94 13.65
C ASN A 162 13.74 2.29 12.93
N ARG A 163 14.48 2.39 11.81
CA ARG A 163 14.48 3.61 10.98
C ARG A 163 13.09 3.90 10.42
N ILE A 164 12.42 2.91 9.85
CA ILE A 164 11.09 3.09 9.22
C ILE A 164 10.02 3.33 10.30
N ALA A 165 10.05 2.60 11.42
CA ALA A 165 9.12 2.80 12.54
C ALA A 165 9.24 4.21 13.13
N ALA A 166 10.45 4.66 13.48
CA ALA A 166 10.65 6.01 14.01
C ALA A 166 10.28 7.11 13.00
N LEU A 167 10.42 6.83 11.69
CA LEU A 167 9.96 7.76 10.65
C LEU A 167 8.43 7.82 10.58
N GLN A 168 7.74 6.68 10.70
CA GLN A 168 6.27 6.62 10.73
C GLN A 168 5.70 7.36 11.94
N GLU A 169 6.26 7.15 13.13
CA GLU A 169 5.81 7.80 14.36
C GLU A 169 5.94 9.33 14.24
N ARG A 170 7.10 9.82 13.79
CA ARG A 170 7.31 11.25 13.57
C ARG A 170 6.38 11.81 12.50
N ALA A 171 6.24 11.12 11.37
CA ALA A 171 5.35 11.55 10.30
C ALA A 171 3.90 11.68 10.79
N SER A 172 3.40 10.67 11.51
CA SER A 172 2.06 10.68 12.09
C SER A 172 1.88 11.83 13.09
N SER A 173 2.82 12.02 14.01
CA SER A 173 2.78 13.12 14.98
C SER A 173 2.80 14.51 14.32
N ASP A 174 3.64 14.68 13.31
CA ASP A 174 3.71 15.91 12.53
C ASP A 174 2.41 16.16 11.75
N MET A 175 1.72 15.12 11.27
CA MET A 175 0.44 15.29 10.56
C MET A 175 -0.65 15.77 11.51
N TRP A 176 -0.78 15.13 12.67
CA TRP A 176 -1.76 15.52 13.69
C TRP A 176 -1.54 16.94 14.21
N SER A 177 -0.30 17.43 14.19
CA SER A 177 0.04 18.80 14.57
C SER A 177 0.09 19.80 13.41
N GLY A 178 -0.24 19.38 12.17
CA GLY A 178 -0.21 20.24 10.98
C GLY A 178 1.20 20.62 10.46
N LYS A 179 2.24 20.04 11.05
CA LYS A 179 3.66 20.31 10.74
C LYS A 179 4.22 19.41 9.64
N TYR A 180 3.52 18.33 9.28
CA TYR A 180 4.04 17.36 8.33
C TYR A 180 4.23 17.96 6.94
N ARG A 181 5.40 17.71 6.36
CA ARG A 181 5.73 18.03 4.97
C ARG A 181 6.38 16.78 4.37
N PRO A 182 5.73 16.10 3.40
CA PRO A 182 6.33 14.94 2.77
C PRO A 182 7.60 15.38 2.01
N ALA A 183 8.70 14.66 2.18
CA ALA A 183 9.89 14.91 1.39
C ALA A 183 9.68 14.36 -0.03
N THR A 184 9.78 15.21 -1.03
CA THR A 184 9.80 14.80 -2.44
C THR A 184 11.23 14.53 -2.90
N ASP A 185 11.40 13.63 -3.86
CA ASP A 185 12.68 13.45 -4.52
C ASP A 185 12.76 14.31 -5.80
N LYS A 186 13.99 14.69 -6.18
CA LYS A 186 14.26 15.55 -7.33
C LYS A 186 13.68 15.02 -8.66
N HIS A 187 13.56 13.70 -8.82
CA HIS A 187 13.00 13.12 -10.05
C HIS A 187 11.48 13.28 -10.07
N THR A 188 10.81 13.07 -8.93
CA THR A 188 9.38 13.37 -8.79
C THR A 188 9.07 14.85 -9.04
N GLU A 189 9.86 15.75 -8.47
CA GLU A 189 9.73 17.20 -8.69
C GLU A 189 9.91 17.57 -10.16
N HIS A 190 10.96 17.03 -10.80
CA HIS A 190 11.20 17.24 -12.23
C HIS A 190 10.04 16.73 -13.10
N CYS A 191 9.55 15.52 -12.85
CA CYS A 191 8.39 14.96 -13.55
C CYS A 191 7.13 15.82 -13.39
N ARG A 192 6.88 16.35 -12.19
CA ARG A 192 5.75 17.26 -11.93
C ARG A 192 5.89 18.58 -12.69
N ALA A 193 7.09 19.10 -12.84
CA ALA A 193 7.35 20.34 -13.57
C ALA A 193 7.28 20.17 -15.09
N MET A 194 7.74 19.04 -15.62
CA MET A 194 7.93 18.85 -17.07
C MET A 194 6.75 18.20 -17.78
N LEU A 195 6.04 17.27 -17.12
CA LEU A 195 5.04 16.47 -17.82
C LEU A 195 3.73 17.27 -17.97
N PRO A 196 3.18 17.38 -19.19
CA PRO A 196 2.09 18.30 -19.51
C PRO A 196 0.76 17.95 -18.82
N TRP A 197 0.70 16.80 -18.18
CA TRP A 197 -0.48 16.28 -17.52
C TRP A 197 -0.46 16.57 -15.99
N TRP A 198 0.69 16.95 -15.42
CA TRP A 198 0.76 17.43 -14.03
C TRP A 198 0.47 18.93 -13.91
N GLY A 199 0.89 19.73 -14.91
CA GLY A 199 0.52 21.14 -15.03
C GLY A 199 -0.91 21.31 -15.57
N GLY A 200 -1.63 22.32 -15.06
CA GLY A 200 -2.99 22.63 -15.50
C GLY A 200 -3.03 22.98 -16.99
N SER A 201 -3.45 22.05 -17.84
CA SER A 201 -3.90 22.39 -19.19
C SER A 201 -5.31 22.99 -19.11
N SER A 202 -5.44 24.13 -18.45
CA SER A 202 -6.59 25.03 -18.59
C SER A 202 -6.32 26.16 -19.59
N ASP A 203 -5.08 26.35 -20.06
CA ASP A 203 -4.69 27.48 -20.92
C ASP A 203 -4.54 27.17 -22.41
N ARG A 204 -4.99 26.00 -22.88
CA ARG A 204 -4.90 25.63 -24.31
C ARG A 204 -6.17 25.83 -25.14
N HIS A 205 -7.22 26.45 -24.60
CA HIS A 205 -8.47 26.75 -25.34
C HIS A 205 -8.86 28.24 -25.27
N ALA A 206 -7.95 29.14 -24.91
CA ALA A 206 -8.19 30.59 -24.88
C ALA A 206 -7.43 31.38 -25.96
N ARG A 207 -6.90 30.71 -27.00
CA ARG A 207 -6.38 31.38 -28.21
C ARG A 207 -6.66 30.49 -29.44
N GLY A 208 -7.57 30.94 -30.29
CA GLY A 208 -7.98 30.30 -31.54
C GLY A 208 -9.47 30.40 -31.72
#